data_AF-A0A498P1J7-F1
#
_entry.id   AF-A0A498P1J7-F1
#
_cell.length_a   1.000
_cell.length_b   1.000
_cell.length_c   1.000
_cell.angle_alpha   90.00
_cell.angle_beta   90.00
_cell.angle_gamma   90.00
#
_symmetry.space_group_name_H-M   'P 1'
#
loop_
_entity.id
_entity.type
_entity.pdbx_description
1 polymer ?
#
loop_
_entity_poly.entity_id
_entity_poly.type
_entity_poly.pdbx_seq_one_letter_code
_entity_poly.pdbx_strand_id
1 'polypeptide(L)'
;MRAMLLDWLMEEIYPPKISDLAYVSDGACLEEEILQMELIMLKALNWNLCPETVVSWMKLYIQIASLYDVTNLLVPQFSQETYIQVTQLLDLCILDINSLDFKYGVLAAATLCHFMSADVVQKVSGLKWEAIETCVNWMAPFVETAMRYESAQLKEFGQVLPEDRHNIQTHVNYLCMLKEAQEKQSESLGPFFPPTPPSSTEKTS
;
A
#
# COMPACT_ATOMS: atom_id res chain seq x y z
N MET A 1 5.47 14.90 -5.17
CA MET A 1 5.36 15.75 -6.38
C MET A 1 6.37 15.37 -7.46
N ARG A 2 7.68 15.38 -7.19
CA ARG A 2 8.69 15.12 -8.25
C ARG A 2 8.66 13.68 -8.80
N ALA A 3 8.65 12.66 -7.95
CA ALA A 3 8.50 11.26 -8.39
C ALA A 3 7.17 11.01 -9.14
N MET A 4 6.08 11.68 -8.72
CA MET A 4 4.76 11.56 -9.35
C MET A 4 4.75 11.97 -10.83
N LEU A 5 5.57 12.94 -11.23
CA LEU A 5 5.68 13.33 -12.64
C LEU A 5 6.25 12.19 -13.49
N LEU A 6 7.29 11.50 -13.00
CA LEU A 6 7.87 10.36 -13.72
C LEU A 6 6.85 9.22 -13.83
N ASP A 7 6.13 8.93 -12.75
CA ASP A 7 5.11 7.88 -12.75
C ASP A 7 4.01 8.19 -13.77
N TRP A 8 3.47 9.41 -13.79
CA TRP A 8 2.44 9.80 -14.76
C TRP A 8 2.93 9.77 -16.20
N LEU A 9 4.16 10.19 -16.47
CA LEU A 9 4.72 10.13 -17.83
C LEU A 9 4.84 8.69 -18.35
N MET A 10 5.00 7.72 -17.46
CA MET A 10 5.13 6.31 -17.82
C MET A 10 3.80 5.56 -17.87
N GLU A 11 2.82 5.95 -17.05
CA GLU A 11 1.58 5.19 -16.87
C GLU A 11 0.33 5.85 -17.47
N GLU A 12 0.27 7.18 -17.59
CA GLU A 12 -0.92 7.90 -18.06
C GLU A 12 -0.91 8.09 -19.60
N ILE A 13 -2.07 7.89 -20.23
CA ILE A 13 -2.25 8.19 -21.67
C ILE A 13 -2.13 9.71 -21.91
N TYR A 14 -2.66 10.50 -20.97
CA TYR A 14 -2.67 11.95 -21.02
C TYR A 14 -2.21 12.52 -19.66
N PRO A 15 -0.89 12.56 -19.40
CA PRO A 15 -0.37 13.05 -18.14
C PRO A 15 -0.72 14.54 -17.93
N PRO A 16 -0.92 14.98 -16.67
CA PRO A 16 -1.13 16.39 -16.34
C PRO A 16 0.02 17.28 -16.81
N LYS A 17 -0.26 18.57 -17.04
CA LYS A 17 0.79 19.52 -17.45
C LYS A 17 1.68 19.87 -16.26
N ILE A 18 2.92 20.25 -16.54
CA ILE A 18 3.88 20.72 -15.52
C ILE A 18 3.32 21.94 -14.76
N SER A 19 2.60 22.83 -15.46
CA SER A 19 1.90 23.97 -14.85
C SER A 19 0.88 23.53 -13.80
N ASP A 20 0.19 22.41 -14.03
CA ASP A 20 -0.82 21.88 -13.10
C ASP A 20 -0.13 21.32 -11.83
N LEU A 21 1.03 20.68 -11.99
CA LEU A 21 1.87 20.23 -10.89
C LEU A 21 2.43 21.38 -10.05
N ALA A 22 2.96 22.42 -10.70
CA ALA A 22 3.43 23.62 -10.03
C ALA A 22 2.28 24.30 -9.28
N TYR A 23 1.09 24.35 -9.87
CA TYR A 23 -0.11 24.89 -9.24
C TYR A 23 -0.51 24.11 -7.98
N VAL A 24 -0.54 22.76 -8.04
CA VAL A 24 -0.88 21.91 -6.87
C VAL A 24 0.15 22.04 -5.74
N SER A 25 1.36 22.52 -6.04
CA SER A 25 2.39 22.79 -5.03
C SER A 25 2.16 24.05 -4.19
N ASP A 26 1.12 24.85 -4.48
CA ASP A 26 0.84 26.14 -3.83
C ASP A 26 2.04 27.10 -3.87
N GLY A 27 2.75 27.10 -5.02
CA GLY A 27 3.94 27.93 -5.24
C GLY A 27 5.22 27.44 -4.55
N ALA A 28 5.20 26.27 -3.88
CA ALA A 28 6.40 25.70 -3.27
C ALA A 28 7.38 25.09 -4.28
N CYS A 29 6.94 24.83 -5.52
CA CYS A 29 7.78 24.33 -6.61
C CYS A 29 7.46 25.10 -7.90
N LEU A 30 8.50 25.68 -8.52
CA LEU A 30 8.41 26.29 -9.84
C LEU A 30 8.55 25.23 -10.95
N GLU A 31 8.04 25.54 -12.15
CA GLU A 31 8.09 24.61 -13.30
C GLU A 31 9.54 24.21 -13.65
N GLU A 32 10.48 25.15 -13.59
CA GLU A 32 11.89 24.90 -13.88
C GLU A 32 12.53 23.97 -12.84
N GLU A 33 12.12 24.06 -11.57
CA GLU A 33 12.61 23.20 -10.50
C GLU A 33 12.08 21.77 -10.63
N ILE A 34 10.85 21.62 -11.14
CA ILE A 34 10.24 20.32 -11.44
C ILE A 34 11.03 19.65 -12.57
N LEU A 35 11.28 20.36 -13.68
CA LEU A 35 12.05 19.87 -14.83
C LEU A 35 13.49 19.51 -14.46
N GLN A 36 14.16 20.35 -13.66
CA GLN A 36 15.51 20.06 -13.22
C GLN A 36 15.57 18.79 -12.39
N MET A 37 14.61 18.60 -11.47
CA MET A 37 14.58 17.41 -10.63
C MET A 37 14.24 16.15 -11.42
N GLU A 38 13.36 16.23 -12.42
CA GLU A 38 13.08 15.13 -13.34
C GLU A 38 14.39 14.57 -13.92
N LEU A 39 15.23 15.44 -14.50
CA LEU A 39 16.52 15.06 -15.07
C LEU A 39 17.46 14.43 -14.03
N ILE A 40 17.46 14.95 -12.79
CA ILE A 40 18.27 14.41 -11.69
C ILE A 40 17.81 13.00 -11.33
N MET A 41 16.51 12.76 -11.19
CA MET A 41 15.94 11.45 -10.88
C MET A 41 16.22 10.44 -12.00
N LEU A 42 16.00 10.81 -13.26
CA LEU A 42 16.29 9.97 -14.42
C LEU A 42 17.74 9.48 -14.42
N LYS A 43 18.68 10.38 -14.15
CA LYS A 43 20.11 10.04 -14.06
C LYS A 43 20.41 9.18 -12.83
N ALA A 44 19.86 9.51 -11.67
CA ALA A 44 20.09 8.78 -10.43
C ALA A 44 19.57 7.33 -10.50
N LEU A 45 18.43 7.12 -11.17
CA LEU A 45 17.84 5.81 -11.40
C LEU A 45 18.45 5.07 -12.59
N ASN A 46 19.43 5.66 -13.29
CA ASN A 46 20.01 5.12 -14.52
C ASN A 46 18.95 4.75 -15.57
N TRP A 47 17.90 5.57 -15.70
CA TRP A 47 16.77 5.34 -16.60
C TRP A 47 16.00 4.02 -16.35
N ASN A 48 16.17 3.41 -15.17
CA ASN A 48 15.39 2.25 -14.75
C ASN A 48 14.08 2.71 -14.11
N LEU A 49 13.06 2.96 -14.94
CA LEU A 49 11.78 3.58 -14.56
C LEU A 49 10.59 2.61 -14.54
N CYS A 50 10.80 1.34 -14.89
CA CYS A 50 9.73 0.33 -14.93
C CYS A 50 9.95 -0.76 -13.88
N PRO A 51 10.02 -0.44 -12.57
CA PRO A 51 10.02 -1.47 -11.54
C PRO A 51 8.64 -2.12 -11.44
N GLU A 52 8.60 -3.41 -11.16
CA GLU A 52 7.35 -4.06 -10.76
C GLU A 52 6.90 -3.51 -9.42
N THR A 53 5.73 -2.87 -9.36
CA THR A 53 5.19 -2.25 -8.13
C THR A 53 4.40 -3.25 -7.29
N VAL A 54 4.11 -2.90 -6.04
CA VAL A 54 3.28 -3.73 -5.16
C VAL A 54 1.86 -3.90 -5.72
N VAL A 55 1.32 -2.84 -6.33
CA VAL A 55 -0.01 -2.84 -6.97
C VAL A 55 -0.02 -3.75 -8.20
N SER A 56 1.06 -3.79 -8.99
CA SER A 56 1.18 -4.73 -10.12
C SER A 56 1.10 -6.19 -9.67
N TRP A 57 1.82 -6.55 -8.61
CA TRP A 57 1.73 -7.89 -8.01
C TRP A 57 0.33 -8.19 -7.47
N MET A 58 -0.30 -7.22 -6.80
CA MET A 58 -1.67 -7.36 -6.29
C MET A 58 -2.67 -7.63 -7.41
N LYS A 59 -2.64 -6.84 -8.48
CA LYS A 59 -3.47 -7.02 -9.68
C LYS A 59 -3.29 -8.41 -10.29
N LEU A 60 -2.05 -8.88 -10.40
CA LEU A 60 -1.75 -10.22 -10.91
C LEU A 60 -2.39 -11.31 -10.01
N TYR A 61 -2.16 -11.25 -8.70
CA TYR A 61 -2.65 -12.28 -7.78
C TYR A 61 -4.17 -12.33 -7.71
N ILE A 62 -4.84 -11.19 -7.59
CA ILE A 62 -6.30 -11.14 -7.54
C ILE A 62 -6.93 -11.55 -8.87
N GLN A 63 -6.34 -11.18 -10.01
CA GLN A 63 -6.77 -11.65 -11.33
C GLN A 63 -6.71 -13.17 -11.38
N ILE A 64 -5.56 -13.78 -11.06
CA ILE A 64 -5.38 -15.23 -11.07
C ILE A 64 -6.36 -15.92 -10.10
N ALA A 65 -6.60 -15.33 -8.93
CA ALA A 65 -7.53 -15.87 -7.93
C ALA A 65 -8.99 -15.88 -8.42
N SER A 66 -9.37 -14.90 -9.25
CA SER A 66 -10.72 -14.75 -9.80
C SER A 66 -10.90 -15.30 -11.22
N LEU A 67 -9.89 -15.96 -11.80
CA LEU A 67 -9.97 -16.49 -13.16
C LEU A 67 -11.09 -17.52 -13.32
N TYR A 68 -12.03 -17.23 -14.21
CA TYR A 68 -13.01 -18.17 -14.74
C TYR A 68 -12.88 -18.33 -16.26
N ASP A 69 -12.39 -17.30 -16.98
CA ASP A 69 -12.05 -17.35 -18.39
C ASP A 69 -10.54 -17.26 -18.59
N VAL A 70 -9.91 -18.39 -18.91
CA VAL A 70 -8.46 -18.50 -19.14
C VAL A 70 -8.03 -17.85 -20.46
N THR A 71 -8.97 -17.61 -21.39
CA THR A 71 -8.66 -17.05 -22.71
C THR A 71 -8.49 -15.54 -22.69
N ASN A 72 -8.99 -14.86 -21.66
CA ASN A 72 -8.97 -13.40 -21.57
C ASN A 72 -8.41 -12.90 -20.23
N LEU A 73 -7.09 -13.05 -20.07
CA LEU A 73 -6.35 -12.64 -18.87
C LEU A 73 -6.23 -11.12 -18.70
N LEU A 74 -6.42 -10.35 -19.78
CA LEU A 74 -6.22 -8.90 -19.78
C LEU A 74 -7.45 -8.13 -19.30
N VAL A 75 -8.63 -8.77 -19.32
CA VAL A 75 -9.85 -8.16 -18.78
C VAL A 75 -9.94 -8.49 -17.29
N PRO A 76 -10.09 -7.49 -16.40
CA PRO A 76 -10.31 -7.72 -14.97
C PRO A 76 -11.51 -8.65 -14.73
N GLN A 77 -11.26 -9.78 -14.06
CA GLN A 77 -12.28 -10.79 -13.73
C GLN A 77 -12.67 -10.78 -12.24
N PHE A 78 -12.04 -9.90 -11.45
CA PHE A 78 -12.29 -9.72 -10.02
C PHE A 78 -13.33 -8.62 -9.75
N SER A 79 -13.94 -8.63 -8.56
CA SER A 79 -14.82 -7.52 -8.11
C SER A 79 -14.00 -6.26 -7.86
N GLN A 80 -14.43 -5.16 -8.48
CA GLN A 80 -13.82 -3.84 -8.31
C GLN A 80 -13.89 -3.36 -6.85
N GLU A 81 -14.99 -3.64 -6.17
CA GLU A 81 -15.19 -3.31 -4.75
C GLU A 81 -14.21 -4.06 -3.85
N THR A 82 -14.02 -5.36 -4.11
CA THR A 82 -13.04 -6.17 -3.39
C THR A 82 -11.64 -5.64 -3.62
N TYR A 83 -11.30 -5.33 -4.87
CA TYR A 83 -9.99 -4.78 -5.23
C TYR A 83 -9.69 -3.48 -4.47
N ILE A 84 -10.63 -2.55 -4.43
CA ILE A 84 -10.47 -1.26 -3.73
C ILE A 84 -10.23 -1.46 -2.23
N GLN A 85 -10.91 -2.41 -1.59
CA GLN A 85 -10.71 -2.72 -0.16
C GLN A 85 -9.31 -3.31 0.09
N VAL A 86 -8.88 -4.22 -0.79
CA VAL A 86 -7.56 -4.83 -0.72
C VAL A 86 -6.46 -3.77 -0.91
N THR A 87 -6.61 -2.89 -1.90
CA THR A 87 -5.64 -1.81 -2.15
C THR A 87 -5.68 -0.73 -1.08
N GLN A 88 -6.82 -0.47 -0.42
CA GLN A 88 -6.88 0.45 0.72
C GLN A 88 -5.99 -0.01 1.88
N LEU A 89 -6.01 -1.31 2.20
CA LEU A 89 -5.10 -1.86 3.21
C LEU A 89 -3.65 -1.75 2.75
N LEU A 90 -3.39 -2.03 1.46
CA LEU A 90 -2.05 -1.94 0.89
C LEU A 90 -1.48 -0.52 0.96
N ASP A 91 -2.27 0.48 0.56
CA ASP A 91 -1.94 1.89 0.62
C ASP A 91 -1.57 2.30 2.04
N LEU A 92 -2.37 1.88 3.03
CA LEU A 92 -2.06 2.12 4.44
C LEU A 92 -0.72 1.51 4.86
N CYS A 93 -0.44 0.27 4.45
CA CYS A 93 0.81 -0.41 4.81
C CYS A 93 2.04 0.27 4.18
N ILE A 94 1.94 0.74 2.93
CA ILE A 94 3.06 1.39 2.21
C ILE A 94 3.45 2.74 2.84
N LEU A 95 2.54 3.38 3.58
CA LEU A 95 2.88 4.59 4.33
C LEU A 95 3.82 4.34 5.52
N ASP A 96 3.90 3.09 6.02
CA ASP A 96 4.87 2.73 7.03
C ASP A 96 6.21 2.35 6.39
N ILE A 97 7.30 2.96 6.87
CA ILE A 97 8.64 2.75 6.29
C ILE A 97 9.12 1.30 6.40
N ASN A 98 8.65 0.55 7.41
CA ASN A 98 9.06 -0.85 7.60
C ASN A 98 8.42 -1.78 6.56
N SER A 99 7.47 -1.30 5.75
CA SER A 99 7.01 -2.04 4.57
C SER A 99 8.16 -2.37 3.60
N LEU A 100 9.20 -1.53 3.55
CA LEU A 100 10.36 -1.71 2.68
C LEU A 100 11.26 -2.89 3.08
N ASP A 101 11.07 -3.47 4.27
CA ASP A 101 11.77 -4.70 4.68
C ASP A 101 11.24 -5.95 3.95
N PHE A 102 10.09 -5.83 3.28
CA PHE A 102 9.44 -6.90 2.53
C PHE A 102 9.53 -6.68 1.03
N LYS A 103 9.71 -7.77 0.27
CA LYS A 103 9.59 -7.70 -1.20
C LYS A 103 8.17 -7.35 -1.60
N TYR A 104 7.99 -6.60 -2.68
CA TYR A 104 6.67 -6.17 -3.15
C TYR A 104 5.70 -7.33 -3.42
N GLY A 105 6.16 -8.45 -3.99
CA GLY A 105 5.33 -9.65 -4.13
C GLY A 105 4.93 -10.29 -2.80
N VAL A 106 5.78 -10.20 -1.77
CA VAL A 106 5.48 -10.68 -0.41
C VAL A 106 4.45 -9.78 0.26
N LEU A 107 4.60 -8.45 0.17
CA LEU A 107 3.60 -7.49 0.66
C LEU A 107 2.24 -7.75 0.03
N ALA A 108 2.18 -7.84 -1.30
CA ALA A 108 0.93 -8.08 -2.01
C ALA A 108 0.27 -9.41 -1.60
N ALA A 109 1.04 -10.49 -1.49
CA ALA A 109 0.52 -11.78 -1.04
C ALA A 109 0.04 -11.75 0.42
N ALA A 110 0.79 -11.10 1.31
CA ALA A 110 0.42 -10.96 2.72
C ALA A 110 -0.88 -10.14 2.89
N THR A 111 -1.01 -9.03 2.16
CA THR A 111 -2.25 -8.24 2.12
C THR A 111 -3.41 -9.09 1.63
N LEU A 112 -3.24 -9.83 0.53
CA LEU A 112 -4.30 -10.69 -0.02
C LEU A 112 -4.71 -11.81 0.96
N CYS A 113 -3.79 -12.29 1.79
CA CYS A 113 -4.06 -13.31 2.81
C CYS A 113 -5.01 -12.84 3.93
N HIS A 114 -5.25 -11.53 4.08
CA HIS A 114 -6.27 -11.00 4.97
C HIS A 114 -7.68 -11.02 4.35
N PHE A 115 -7.81 -11.28 3.04
CA PHE A 115 -9.08 -11.32 2.30
C PHE A 115 -9.40 -12.69 1.71
N MET A 116 -8.40 -13.55 1.52
CA MET A 116 -8.52 -14.88 0.93
C MET A 116 -7.81 -15.92 1.79
N SER A 117 -8.15 -17.21 1.61
CA SER A 117 -7.50 -18.28 2.36
C SER A 117 -6.02 -18.44 1.95
N ALA A 118 -5.20 -18.90 2.90
CA ALA A 118 -3.78 -19.16 2.66
C ALA A 118 -3.55 -20.12 1.47
N ASP A 119 -4.42 -21.11 1.28
CA ASP A 119 -4.35 -22.04 0.14
C ASP A 119 -4.51 -21.32 -1.21
N VAL A 120 -5.44 -20.37 -1.30
CA VAL A 120 -5.64 -19.55 -2.51
C VAL A 120 -4.42 -18.67 -2.74
N VAL A 121 -3.95 -17.98 -1.70
CA VAL A 121 -2.77 -17.10 -1.81
C VAL A 121 -1.53 -17.87 -2.23
N GLN A 122 -1.28 -19.05 -1.65
CA GLN A 122 -0.17 -19.92 -2.03
C GLN A 122 -0.29 -20.36 -3.49
N LYS A 123 -1.49 -20.71 -3.95
CA LYS A 123 -1.73 -21.11 -5.35
C LYS A 123 -1.44 -19.99 -6.34
N VAL A 124 -1.86 -18.74 -6.05
CA VAL A 124 -1.73 -17.62 -7.00
C VAL A 124 -0.37 -16.92 -6.94
N SER A 125 0.26 -16.89 -5.76
CA SER A 125 1.59 -16.26 -5.57
C SER A 125 2.75 -17.23 -5.74
N GLY A 126 2.54 -18.53 -5.54
CA GLY A 126 3.59 -19.54 -5.45
C GLY A 126 4.42 -19.46 -4.16
N LEU A 127 4.08 -18.58 -3.23
CA LEU A 127 4.78 -18.39 -1.96
C LEU A 127 4.18 -19.31 -0.89
N LYS A 128 5.05 -19.98 -0.13
CA LYS A 128 4.63 -20.76 1.03
C LYS A 128 4.33 -19.85 2.22
N TRP A 129 3.58 -20.34 3.19
CA TRP A 129 3.26 -19.62 4.41
C TRP A 129 4.50 -19.05 5.11
N GLU A 130 5.58 -19.83 5.21
CA GLU A 130 6.81 -19.41 5.91
C GLU A 130 7.48 -18.20 5.23
N ALA A 131 7.20 -17.95 3.95
CA ALA A 131 7.74 -16.81 3.21
C ALA A 131 6.93 -15.51 3.43
N ILE A 132 5.66 -15.61 3.86
CA ILE A 132 4.76 -14.46 4.03
C ILE A 132 4.36 -14.22 5.49
N GLU A 133 4.53 -15.21 6.37
CA GLU A 133 4.08 -15.18 7.76
C GLU A 133 4.57 -13.94 8.52
N THR A 134 5.85 -13.59 8.41
CA THR A 134 6.40 -12.40 9.07
C THR A 134 5.70 -11.12 8.60
N CYS A 135 5.41 -11.02 7.30
CA CYS A 135 4.73 -9.88 6.72
C CYS A 135 3.25 -9.82 7.12
N VAL A 136 2.56 -10.97 7.12
CA VAL A 136 1.16 -11.08 7.57
C VAL A 136 1.02 -10.67 9.03
N ASN A 137 1.92 -11.15 9.89
CA ASN A 137 1.92 -10.79 11.31
C ASN A 137 2.24 -9.30 11.53
N TRP A 138 3.18 -8.74 10.76
CA TRP A 138 3.48 -7.31 10.78
C TRP A 138 2.29 -6.44 10.33
N MET A 139 1.48 -6.93 9.38
CA MET A 139 0.28 -6.24 8.86
C MET A 139 -0.90 -6.20 9.83
N ALA A 140 -0.95 -7.09 10.83
CA ALA A 140 -2.08 -7.24 11.75
C ALA A 140 -2.63 -5.91 12.36
N PRO A 141 -1.81 -5.00 12.92
CA PRO A 141 -2.31 -3.73 13.46
C PRO A 141 -2.88 -2.78 12.40
N PHE A 142 -2.36 -2.83 11.16
CA PHE A 142 -2.90 -2.05 10.05
C PHE A 142 -4.25 -2.60 9.60
N VAL A 143 -4.39 -3.92 9.54
CA VAL A 143 -5.66 -4.61 9.23
C VAL A 143 -6.73 -4.27 10.25
N GLU A 144 -6.39 -4.44 11.54
CA GLU A 144 -7.32 -4.16 12.63
C GLU A 144 -7.77 -2.69 12.63
N THR A 145 -6.86 -1.78 12.29
CA THR A 145 -7.19 -0.37 12.17
C THR A 145 -8.04 -0.12 10.93
N ALA A 146 -7.69 -0.65 9.76
CA ALA A 146 -8.47 -0.50 8.53
C ALA A 146 -9.92 -0.98 8.69
N MET A 147 -10.16 -2.06 9.44
CA MET A 147 -11.50 -2.59 9.73
C MET A 147 -12.39 -1.65 10.57
N ARG A 148 -11.80 -0.70 11.32
CA ARG A 148 -12.54 0.26 12.14
C ARG A 148 -12.97 1.51 11.37
N TYR A 149 -12.39 1.74 10.21
CA TYR A 149 -12.68 2.90 9.35
C TYR A 149 -13.61 2.48 8.22
N GLU A 150 -14.24 3.47 7.60
CA GLU A 150 -15.08 3.23 6.43
C GLU A 150 -14.23 2.66 5.29
N SER A 151 -14.73 1.57 4.69
CA SER A 151 -14.12 0.99 3.50
C SER A 151 -14.15 1.99 2.35
N ALA A 152 -13.08 2.00 1.57
CA ALA A 152 -13.00 2.78 0.35
C ALA A 152 -14.15 2.38 -0.59
N GLN A 153 -14.85 3.38 -1.10
CA GLN A 153 -16.03 3.22 -1.93
C GLN A 153 -15.63 3.32 -3.41
N LEU A 154 -16.24 2.49 -4.26
CA LEU A 154 -16.10 2.61 -5.70
C LEU A 154 -16.73 3.94 -6.16
N LYS A 155 -15.87 4.88 -6.59
CA LYS A 155 -16.31 6.20 -7.03
C LYS A 155 -16.59 6.23 -8.53
N GLU A 156 -17.51 7.10 -8.93
CA GLU A 156 -17.73 7.42 -10.32
C GLU A 156 -16.89 8.63 -10.73
N PHE A 157 -16.20 8.52 -11.87
CA PHE A 157 -15.41 9.60 -12.44
C PHE A 157 -15.88 9.84 -13.87
N GLY A 158 -16.25 11.09 -14.19
CA GLY A 158 -16.99 11.39 -15.43
C GLY A 158 -16.26 11.08 -16.74
N GLN A 159 -14.93 10.91 -16.71
CA GLN A 159 -14.11 10.60 -17.88
C GLN A 159 -13.51 9.17 -17.85
N VAL A 160 -13.88 8.35 -16.86
CA VAL A 160 -13.33 7.00 -16.66
C VAL A 160 -14.39 5.97 -16.99
N LEU A 161 -14.02 4.98 -17.79
CA LEU A 161 -14.91 3.88 -18.16
C LEU A 161 -15.31 3.06 -16.91
N PRO A 162 -16.54 2.51 -16.85
CA PRO A 162 -16.99 1.72 -15.69
C PRO A 162 -16.07 0.57 -15.28
N GLU A 163 -15.46 -0.09 -16.25
CA GLU A 163 -14.49 -1.17 -16.06
C GLU A 163 -13.17 -0.72 -15.41
N ASP A 164 -12.79 0.56 -15.54
CA ASP A 164 -11.50 1.09 -15.08
C ASP A 164 -11.57 1.89 -13.77
N ARG A 165 -12.77 2.05 -13.19
CA ARG A 165 -12.98 2.88 -11.99
C ARG A 165 -12.09 2.48 -10.81
N HIS A 166 -11.86 1.18 -10.62
CA HIS A 166 -10.99 0.63 -9.59
C HIS A 166 -9.50 0.97 -9.75
N ASN A 167 -9.07 1.38 -10.94
CA ASN A 167 -7.68 1.79 -11.19
C ASN A 167 -7.40 3.23 -10.76
N ILE A 168 -8.44 4.00 -10.43
CA ILE A 168 -8.26 5.40 -10.01
C ILE A 168 -7.86 5.43 -8.53
N GLN A 169 -6.69 6.00 -8.26
CA GLN A 169 -6.22 6.20 -6.89
C GLN A 169 -7.21 7.07 -6.12
N THR A 170 -7.65 6.59 -4.96
CA THR A 170 -8.48 7.35 -4.03
C THR A 170 -7.70 7.69 -2.76
N HIS A 171 -8.21 8.67 -2.01
CA HIS A 171 -7.62 9.09 -0.75
C HIS A 171 -8.68 9.01 0.36
N VAL A 172 -8.31 8.39 1.47
CA VAL A 172 -9.01 8.43 2.76
C VAL A 172 -8.07 9.01 3.82
N ASN A 173 -8.50 9.14 5.07
CA ASN A 173 -7.65 9.68 6.15
C ASN A 173 -6.59 8.66 6.63
N TYR A 174 -5.70 8.28 5.72
CA TYR A 174 -4.68 7.27 5.94
C TYR A 174 -3.69 7.67 7.03
N LEU A 175 -3.41 8.97 7.23
CA LEU A 175 -2.49 9.42 8.28
C LEU A 175 -3.04 9.19 9.68
N CYS A 176 -4.35 9.38 9.90
CA CYS A 176 -4.97 9.02 11.18
C CYS A 176 -4.95 7.51 11.40
N MET A 177 -5.26 6.73 10.37
CA MET A 177 -5.20 5.26 10.44
C MET A 177 -3.76 4.78 10.72
N LEU A 178 -2.76 5.37 10.08
CA LEU A 178 -1.35 5.01 10.27
C LEU A 178 -0.90 5.26 11.71
N LYS A 179 -1.25 6.43 12.26
CA LYS A 179 -0.92 6.77 13.64
C LYS A 179 -1.50 5.76 14.64
N GLU A 180 -2.78 5.41 14.49
CA GLU A 180 -3.43 4.39 15.35
C GLU A 180 -2.77 3.01 15.19
N ALA A 181 -2.42 2.61 13.96
CA ALA A 181 -1.75 1.33 13.72
C ALA A 181 -0.35 1.27 14.37
N GLN A 182 0.43 2.35 14.29
CA GLN A 182 1.76 2.46 14.89
C GLN A 182 1.72 2.49 16.43
N GLU A 183 0.70 3.11 17.01
CA GLU A 183 0.44 3.07 18.46
C GLU A 183 0.23 1.62 18.93
N LYS A 184 -0.61 0.85 18.21
CA LYS A 184 -0.84 -0.58 18.50
C LYS A 184 0.41 -1.45 18.34
N GLN A 185 1.26 -1.16 17.34
CA GLN A 185 2.55 -1.85 17.18
C GLN A 185 3.44 -1.63 18.41
N SER A 186 3.50 -0.40 18.92
CA SER A 186 4.31 -0.02 20.07
C SER A 186 3.81 -0.67 21.38
N GLU A 187 2.48 -0.80 21.53
CA GLU A 187 1.86 -1.49 22.67
C GLU A 187 2.14 -3.00 22.66
N SER A 188 2.10 -3.64 21.48
CA SER A 188 2.47 -5.05 21.30
C SER A 188 3.96 -5.32 21.64
N LEU A 189 4.81 -4.29 21.48
CA LEU A 189 6.24 -4.31 21.82
C LEU A 189 6.53 -3.83 23.27
N GLY A 190 5.49 -3.59 24.10
CA GLY A 190 5.62 -3.09 25.47
C GLY A 190 6.36 -4.03 26.45
N PRO A 191 6.99 -3.50 27.52
CA PRO A 191 8.17 -4.10 28.11
C PRO A 191 7.86 -5.26 29.05
N PHE A 192 8.65 -6.34 28.96
CA PHE A 192 8.84 -7.34 30.01
C PHE A 192 9.51 -6.65 31.22
N PHE A 193 8.78 -5.82 31.97
CA PHE A 193 9.24 -5.35 33.27
C PHE A 193 9.05 -6.49 34.27
N PRO A 194 10.13 -7.05 34.87
CA PRO A 194 9.94 -7.88 36.06
C PRO A 194 9.29 -7.01 37.13
N PRO A 195 8.32 -7.54 37.90
CA PRO A 195 7.67 -6.76 38.95
C PRO A 195 8.74 -6.24 39.91
N THR A 196 8.75 -4.93 40.15
CA THR A 196 9.64 -4.32 41.13
C THR A 196 9.36 -4.93 42.51
N PRO A 197 10.40 -5.31 43.28
CA PRO A 197 10.21 -5.92 44.59
C PRO A 197 9.61 -4.90 45.56
N PRO A 198 8.78 -5.34 46.52
CA PRO A 198 8.13 -4.45 47.47
C PRO A 198 9.16 -3.74 48.35
N SER A 199 8.95 -2.43 48.52
CA SER A 199 9.69 -1.56 49.43
C SER A 199 9.71 -2.13 50.85
N SER A 200 10.90 -2.36 51.40
CA SER A 200 11.10 -2.63 52.83
C SER A 200 10.94 -1.32 53.59
N THR A 201 9.77 -1.11 54.20
CA THR A 201 9.60 -0.14 55.27
C THR A 201 10.10 -0.69 56.60
N GLU A 202 10.71 0.21 57.34
CA GLU A 202 11.60 0.01 58.48
C GLU A 202 10.95 -0.69 59.69
N LYS A 203 11.79 -1.42 60.44
CA LYS A 203 11.51 -1.82 61.82
C LYS A 203 11.27 -0.58 62.67
N THR A 204 10.09 -0.45 63.24
CA THR A 204 9.88 0.34 64.45
C THR A 204 10.17 -0.52 65.68
N SER A 205 11.07 0.01 66.52
CA SER A 205 11.37 -0.43 67.88
C SER A 205 10.16 -0.37 68.81
#